data_AF-A0A0P7XTZ1-F1
#
_entry.id   AF-A0A0P7XTZ1-F1
#
_cell.length_a   1.000
_cell.length_b   1.000
_cell.length_c   1.000
_cell.angle_alpha   90.00
_cell.angle_beta   90.00
_cell.angle_gamma   90.00
#
_symmetry.space_group_name_H-M   'P 1'
#
loop_
_entity.id
_entity.type
_entity.pdbx_description
1 polymer ?
#
loop_
_entity_poly.entity_id
_entity_poly.type
_entity_poly.pdbx_seq_one_letter_code
_entity_poly.pdbx_strand_id
1 'polypeptide(L)'
;PDSPIGFLIGVDLLHIPPLDGAHFLSNSDLTDPATQTHVRALLPAAGVDVVLSDMAPNASGFRELDHERGILICLSMVDFAEKILRPGGSLV
;
A
#
# COMPACT_ATOMS: atom_id res chain seq x y z
N PRO A 1 -18.69 -13.65 19.29
CA PRO A 1 -18.38 -13.87 17.86
C PRO A 1 -16.86 -13.76 17.68
N ASP A 2 -16.18 -14.88 17.86
CA ASP A 2 -14.72 -14.97 18.02
C ASP A 2 -14.01 -15.07 16.65
N SER A 3 -14.33 -14.15 15.74
CA SER A 3 -13.56 -14.03 14.51
C SER A 3 -12.20 -13.41 14.84
N PRO A 4 -11.08 -13.94 14.31
CA PRO A 4 -9.77 -13.33 14.53
C PRO A 4 -9.78 -11.89 14.00
N ILE A 5 -9.30 -10.97 14.83
CA ILE A 5 -9.14 -9.56 14.47
C ILE A 5 -7.90 -9.48 13.57
N GLY A 6 -8.09 -9.26 12.27
CA GLY A 6 -7.00 -8.99 11.34
C GLY A 6 -6.35 -7.64 11.64
N PHE A 7 -5.07 -7.49 11.31
CA PHE A 7 -4.38 -6.21 11.36
C PHE A 7 -4.35 -5.59 9.96
N LEU A 8 -4.89 -4.37 9.82
CA LEU A 8 -4.98 -3.67 8.55
C LEU A 8 -4.37 -2.28 8.65
N ILE A 9 -3.54 -1.93 7.65
CA ILE A 9 -3.07 -0.58 7.40
C ILE A 9 -3.52 -0.17 6.00
N GLY A 10 -4.24 0.94 5.89
CA GLY A 10 -4.53 1.60 4.61
C GLY A 10 -3.69 2.86 4.46
N VAL A 11 -3.26 3.14 3.22
CA VAL A 11 -2.48 4.33 2.86
C VAL A 11 -3.10 4.91 1.60
N ASP A 12 -3.38 6.21 1.60
CA ASP A 12 -3.95 6.89 0.45
C ASP A 12 -3.53 8.37 0.42
N LEU A 13 -3.43 8.92 -0.79
CA LEU A 13 -3.17 10.34 -1.03
C LEU A 13 -4.32 11.24 -0.55
N LEU A 14 -5.52 10.68 -0.50
CA LEU A 14 -6.73 11.35 -0.07
C LEU A 14 -7.09 10.96 1.36
N HIS A 15 -8.07 11.69 1.91
CA HIS A 15 -8.56 11.41 3.25
C HIS A 15 -9.42 10.15 3.26
N ILE A 16 -9.11 9.23 4.17
CA ILE A 16 -9.95 8.07 4.49
C ILE A 16 -10.58 8.31 5.86
N PRO A 17 -11.92 8.28 5.99
CA PRO A 17 -12.58 8.31 7.29
C PRO A 17 -12.11 7.13 8.18
N PRO A 18 -11.92 7.34 9.49
CA PRO A 18 -11.47 6.27 10.36
C PRO A 18 -12.48 5.10 10.36
N LEU A 19 -11.95 3.87 10.43
CA LEU A 19 -12.72 2.64 10.52
C LEU A 19 -12.19 1.81 11.68
N ASP A 20 -13.10 1.34 12.54
CA ASP A 20 -12.74 0.51 13.68
C ASP A 20 -12.03 -0.77 13.23
N GLY A 21 -10.88 -1.06 13.85
CA GLY A 21 -10.04 -2.22 13.50
C GLY A 21 -9.05 -2.00 12.35
N ALA A 22 -9.00 -0.79 11.77
CA ALA A 22 -8.04 -0.42 10.74
C ALA A 22 -7.23 0.83 11.10
N HIS A 23 -5.96 0.84 10.72
CA HIS A 23 -5.10 2.02 10.80
C HIS A 23 -5.00 2.69 9.43
N PHE A 24 -5.20 4.00 9.35
CA PHE A 24 -5.07 4.73 8.09
C PHE A 24 -3.99 5.80 8.16
N LEU A 25 -3.11 5.80 7.16
CA LEU A 25 -2.22 6.90 6.82
C LEU A 25 -2.86 7.67 5.67
N SER A 26 -3.80 8.55 6.02
CA SER A 26 -4.42 9.47 5.05
C SER A 26 -3.43 10.53 4.58
N ASN A 27 -3.69 11.11 3.41
CA ASN A 27 -2.88 12.20 2.85
C ASN A 27 -1.39 11.87 2.76
N SER A 28 -1.08 10.61 2.47
CA SER A 28 0.27 10.07 2.44
C SER A 28 0.54 9.40 1.10
N ASP A 29 1.69 9.71 0.51
CA ASP A 29 2.12 9.11 -0.76
C ASP A 29 2.96 7.86 -0.48
N LEU A 30 2.50 6.69 -0.91
CA LEU A 30 3.23 5.44 -0.70
C LEU A 30 4.52 5.33 -1.56
N THR A 31 4.63 6.14 -2.60
CA THR A 31 5.87 6.26 -3.38
C THR A 31 6.94 7.09 -2.65
N ASP A 32 6.55 7.85 -1.63
CA ASP A 32 7.48 8.58 -0.75
C ASP A 32 8.19 7.60 0.21
N PRO A 33 9.54 7.55 0.21
CA PRO A 33 10.31 6.75 1.16
C PRO A 33 9.98 7.02 2.64
N ALA A 34 9.57 8.24 3.00
CA ALA A 34 9.18 8.59 4.35
C ALA A 34 7.90 7.85 4.77
N THR A 35 6.89 7.83 3.91
CA THR A 35 5.65 7.06 4.11
C THR A 35 5.95 5.57 4.24
N GLN A 36 6.76 5.01 3.33
CA GLN A 36 7.14 3.60 3.39
C GLN A 36 7.85 3.23 4.70
N THR A 37 8.68 4.14 5.22
CA THR A 37 9.37 3.96 6.51
C THR A 37 8.38 4.00 7.67
N HIS A 38 7.40 4.91 7.61
CA HIS A 38 6.33 4.99 8.59
C HIS A 38 5.47 3.71 8.60
N VAL A 39 5.05 3.23 7.43
CA VAL A 39 4.30 1.97 7.29
C VAL A 39 5.10 0.83 7.91
N ARG A 40 6.38 0.67 7.54
CA ARG A 40 7.25 -0.39 8.09
C ARG A 40 7.37 -0.35 9.62
N ALA A 41 7.37 0.84 10.22
CA ALA A 41 7.43 0.98 11.67
C ALA A 41 6.14 0.54 12.39
N LEU A 42 4.99 0.58 11.70
CA LEU A 42 3.69 0.12 12.22
C LEU A 42 3.46 -1.38 12.02
N LEU A 43 4.18 -2.00 11.08
CA LEU A 43 3.99 -3.41 10.76
C LEU A 43 4.58 -4.33 11.84
N PRO A 44 3.98 -5.53 12.05
CA PRO A 44 4.60 -6.58 12.85
C PRO A 44 5.97 -6.98 12.29
N ALA A 45 6.90 -7.36 13.16
CA ALA A 45 8.24 -7.81 12.76
C ALA A 45 8.24 -9.06 11.84
N ALA A 46 7.14 -9.83 11.86
CA ALA A 46 6.96 -11.00 11.00
C ALA A 46 6.60 -10.64 9.54
N GLY A 47 6.37 -9.36 9.23
CA GLY A 47 5.89 -8.90 7.92
C GLY A 47 4.37 -9.02 7.76
N VAL A 48 3.89 -8.92 6.52
CA VAL A 48 2.47 -8.98 6.16
C VAL A 48 2.15 -10.16 5.26
N ASP A 49 0.89 -10.58 5.33
CA ASP A 49 0.35 -11.72 4.60
C ASP A 49 -0.03 -11.31 3.17
N VAL A 50 -0.56 -10.09 3.03
CA VAL A 50 -1.05 -9.54 1.77
C VAL A 50 -0.67 -8.06 1.69
N VAL A 51 -0.18 -7.64 0.52
CA VAL A 51 -0.13 -6.24 0.09
C VAL A 51 -1.12 -6.11 -1.05
N LEU A 52 -2.08 -5.19 -0.92
CA LEU A 52 -3.10 -4.93 -1.93
C LEU A 52 -2.90 -3.51 -2.47
N SER A 53 -2.73 -3.38 -3.78
CA SER A 53 -2.54 -2.09 -4.46
C SER A 53 -3.66 -1.82 -5.46
N ASP A 54 -4.53 -0.86 -5.15
CA ASP A 54 -5.45 -0.27 -6.13
C ASP A 54 -4.94 1.11 -6.63
N MET A 55 -3.62 1.34 -6.56
CA MET A 55 -3.05 2.61 -6.99
C MET A 55 -3.09 2.75 -8.51
N ALA A 56 -3.60 3.89 -8.97
CA ALA A 56 -3.59 4.30 -10.36
C ALA A 56 -3.18 5.78 -10.48
N PRO A 57 -2.43 6.16 -11.53
CA PRO A 57 -2.08 7.55 -11.76
C PRO A 57 -3.30 8.34 -12.26
N ASN A 58 -3.28 9.66 -12.06
CA ASN A 58 -4.23 10.55 -12.71
C ASN A 58 -4.10 10.42 -14.24
N ALA A 59 -5.22 10.11 -14.89
CA ALA A 59 -5.29 10.01 -16.34
C ALA A 59 -4.98 11.37 -16.99
N SER A 60 -3.95 11.41 -17.83
CA SER A 60 -3.58 12.60 -18.59
C SER A 60 -4.33 12.70 -19.91
N GLY A 61 -4.92 11.59 -20.38
CA GLY A 61 -5.52 11.47 -21.71
C GLY A 61 -4.50 11.08 -22.80
N PHE A 62 -3.22 10.99 -22.45
CA PHE A 62 -2.17 10.48 -23.32
C PHE A 62 -1.83 9.04 -22.94
N ARG A 63 -2.32 8.09 -23.73
CA ARG A 63 -2.24 6.65 -23.45
C ARG A 63 -0.82 6.17 -23.12
N GLU A 64 0.19 6.65 -23.83
CA GLU A 64 1.59 6.25 -23.62
C GLU A 64 2.11 6.72 -22.26
N LEU A 65 1.87 7.99 -21.92
CA LEU A 65 2.25 8.55 -20.62
C LEU A 65 1.49 7.88 -19.46
N ASP A 66 0.20 7.60 -19.64
CA ASP A 66 -0.60 6.93 -18.61
C ASP A 66 -0.14 5.48 -18.39
N HIS A 67 0.28 4.80 -19.46
CA HIS A 67 0.86 3.46 -19.39
C HIS A 67 2.21 3.45 -18.65
N GLU A 68 3.11 4.38 -19.00
CA GLU A 68 4.41 4.52 -18.34
C GLU A 68 4.25 4.80 -16.84
N ARG A 69 3.33 5.71 -16.47
CA ARG A 69 3.03 6.01 -15.07
C ARG A 69 2.47 4.81 -14.32
N GLY A 70 1.58 4.04 -14.96
CA GLY A 70 1.06 2.80 -14.38
C GLY A 70 2.16 1.78 -14.10
N ILE A 71 3.08 1.58 -15.04
CA ILE A 71 4.25 0.70 -14.85
C ILE A 71 5.10 1.17 -13.67
N LEU A 72 5.40 2.48 -13.58
CA LEU A 72 6.22 3.03 -12.49
C LEU A 72 5.60 2.79 -11.11
N ILE A 73 4.28 2.98 -10.98
CA ILE A 73 3.55 2.71 -9.73
C ILE A 73 3.60 1.21 -9.39
N CYS A 74 3.36 0.33 -10.35
CA CYS A 74 3.45 -1.12 -10.14
C CYS A 74 4.85 -1.55 -9.68
N LEU A 75 5.91 -1.05 -10.34
CA LEU A 75 7.29 -1.35 -9.95
C LEU A 75 7.60 -0.87 -8.54
N SER A 76 7.15 0.34 -8.18
CA SER A 76 7.30 0.88 -6.82
C SER A 76 6.62 -0.02 -5.77
N MET A 77 5.45 -0.58 -6.09
CA MET A 77 4.77 -1.52 -5.19
C MET A 77 5.46 -2.86 -5.08
N VAL A 78 5.99 -3.41 -6.17
CA VAL A 78 6.80 -4.63 -6.13
C VAL A 78 8.01 -4.41 -5.21
N ASP A 79 8.75 -3.32 -5.41
CA ASP A 79 9.93 -2.95 -4.60
C ASP A 79 9.58 -2.74 -3.12
N PHE A 80 8.38 -2.28 -2.81
CA PHE A 80 7.93 -2.09 -1.43
C PHE A 80 7.46 -3.41 -0.81
N ALA A 81 6.67 -4.19 -1.55
CA ALA A 81 6.12 -5.46 -1.11
C ALA A 81 7.20 -6.49 -0.80
N GLU A 82 8.27 -6.57 -1.61
CA GLU A 82 9.42 -7.43 -1.34
C GLU A 82 10.06 -7.19 0.04
N LYS A 83 9.97 -5.97 0.58
CA LYS A 83 10.56 -5.60 1.86
C LYS A 83 9.68 -5.93 3.07
N ILE A 84 8.38 -6.18 2.85
CA ILE A 84 7.40 -6.31 3.93
C ILE A 84 6.60 -7.61 3.89
N LEU A 85 6.52 -8.28 2.74
CA LEU A 85 5.82 -9.56 2.62
C LEU A 85 6.60 -10.66 3.35
N ARG A 86 5.87 -11.46 4.12
CA ARG A 86 6.40 -12.70 4.67
C ARG A 86 6.54 -13.77 3.57
N PRO A 87 7.36 -14.82 3.75
CA PRO A 87 7.39 -15.96 2.85
C PRO A 87 5.99 -16.56 2.64
N GLY A 88 5.57 -16.72 1.39
CA GLY A 88 4.22 -17.19 1.02
C GLY A 88 3.13 -16.11 1.08
N GLY A 89 3.47 -14.86 1.37
CA GLY A 89 2.57 -13.72 1.22
C GLY A 89 2.30 -13.38 -0.24
N SER A 90 1.28 -12.55 -0.49
CA SER A 90 0.85 -12.17 -1.84
C SER A 90 0.83 -10.66 -2.04
N LEU A 91 1.32 -10.22 -3.20
CA LEU A 91 1.03 -8.90 -3.75
C LEU A 91 -0.12 -9.04 -4.75
N VAL A 92 -1.15 -8.23 -4.59
CA VAL A 92 -2.33 -8.19 -5.47
C VAL A 92 -2.53 -6.78 -6.01
#